data_AF-A0A2B4SDE4-F1
#
_entry.id   AF-A0A2B4SDE4-F1
#
_cell.length_a   1.000
_cell.length_b   1.000
_cell.length_c   1.000
_cell.angle_alpha   90.00
_cell.angle_beta   90.00
_cell.angle_gamma   90.00
#
_symmetry.space_group_name_H-M   'P 1'
#
loop_
_entity.id
_entity.type
_entity.pdbx_description
1 polymer ?
#
loop_
_entity_poly.entity_id
_entity_poly.type
_entity_poly.pdbx_seq_one_letter_code
_entity_poly.pdbx_strand_id
1 'polypeptide(L)'
;MRVLKEAAAATKESSEAKIQELEANLKISRFGLERFSKDNALVRFYTGFPTYDHFKLFFELVKPTAETMVYVYASGIGANRPGVRKMQLIDELFLFCVRLKLGLFELDFAQRFSLHVSSSQLYSSYKSSTTLKGLIGIAPHGAITFVSSLYTGSISDKEITRCSGILDLLEAHDSVMADKGFDIEDLLSSKQVSLNLPPFLQNQTQFSAQDVLETKTIAKVRIHVERAIRRIKEFHIFDSDISLSILGSVNQLYTVACLLTNFQGALIKDTDDSDTTNN
;
A
#
# COMPACT_ATOMS: atom_id res chain seq x y z
N MET A 1 16.78 -47.23 -42.85
CA MET A 1 16.16 -47.51 -41.54
C MET A 1 17.04 -47.13 -40.33
N ARG A 2 18.35 -47.42 -40.34
CA ARG A 2 19.24 -47.16 -39.19
C ARG A 2 19.39 -45.67 -38.85
N VAL A 3 19.66 -44.84 -39.87
CA VAL A 3 19.80 -43.38 -39.75
C VAL A 3 18.52 -42.70 -39.23
N LEU A 4 17.35 -43.18 -39.63
CA LEU A 4 16.05 -42.65 -39.16
C LEU A 4 15.78 -42.99 -37.69
N LYS A 5 16.24 -44.15 -37.21
CA LYS A 5 16.13 -44.52 -35.79
C LYS A 5 17.10 -43.71 -34.91
N GLU A 6 18.30 -43.46 -35.40
CA GLU A 6 19.30 -42.65 -34.69
C GLU A 6 18.87 -41.18 -34.59
N ALA A 7 18.31 -40.60 -35.67
CA ALA A 7 17.74 -39.26 -35.65
C ALA A 7 16.52 -39.15 -34.70
N ALA A 8 15.66 -40.17 -34.65
CA ALA A 8 14.52 -40.20 -33.73
C ALA A 8 14.96 -40.32 -32.26
N ALA A 9 16.00 -41.11 -31.98
CA ALA A 9 16.56 -41.25 -30.63
C ALA A 9 17.19 -39.94 -30.14
N ALA A 10 17.99 -39.27 -30.98
CA ALA A 10 18.60 -37.99 -30.64
C ALA A 10 17.57 -36.88 -30.40
N THR A 11 16.48 -36.85 -31.19
CA THR A 11 15.38 -35.90 -30.99
C THR A 11 14.64 -36.15 -29.68
N LYS A 12 14.43 -37.43 -29.33
CA LYS A 12 13.78 -37.83 -28.08
C LYS A 12 14.61 -37.42 -26.86
N GLU A 13 15.90 -37.71 -26.87
CA GLU A 13 16.84 -37.36 -25.79
C GLU A 13 16.96 -35.84 -25.61
N SER A 14 16.96 -35.08 -26.71
CA SER A 14 16.91 -33.61 -26.67
C SER A 14 15.60 -33.07 -26.07
N SER A 15 14.47 -33.71 -26.38
CA SER A 15 13.18 -33.32 -25.83
C SER A 15 13.04 -33.65 -24.34
N GLU A 16 13.57 -34.79 -23.89
CA GLU A 16 13.57 -35.20 -22.48
C GLU A 16 14.46 -34.29 -21.63
N ALA A 17 15.63 -33.89 -22.16
CA ALA A 17 16.49 -32.89 -21.51
C ALA A 17 15.79 -31.53 -21.38
N LYS A 18 15.06 -31.09 -22.41
CA LYS A 18 14.26 -29.85 -22.37
C LYS A 18 13.10 -29.92 -21.38
N ILE A 19 12.44 -31.08 -21.27
CA ILE A 19 11.38 -31.29 -20.28
C ILE A 19 11.97 -31.22 -18.87
N GLN A 20 13.11 -31.86 -18.61
CA GLN A 20 13.78 -31.77 -17.30
C GLN A 20 14.25 -30.35 -16.97
N GLU A 21 14.77 -29.61 -17.95
CA GLU A 21 15.15 -28.21 -17.79
C GLU A 21 13.93 -27.32 -17.48
N LEU A 22 12.82 -27.52 -18.22
CA LEU A 22 11.56 -26.82 -17.98
C LEU A 22 10.94 -27.18 -16.62
N GLU A 23 11.02 -28.44 -16.18
CA GLU A 23 10.58 -28.88 -14.86
C GLU A 23 11.44 -28.32 -13.73
N ALA A 24 12.76 -28.21 -13.93
CA ALA A 24 13.66 -27.57 -12.98
C ALA A 24 13.39 -26.06 -12.89
N ASN A 25 13.18 -25.39 -14.03
CA ASN A 25 12.78 -24.00 -14.10
C ASN A 25 11.39 -23.77 -13.46
N LEU A 26 10.44 -24.69 -13.68
CA LEU A 26 9.14 -24.69 -13.02
C LEU A 26 9.25 -24.88 -11.51
N LYS A 27 10.18 -25.70 -11.01
CA LYS A 27 10.45 -25.84 -9.56
C LYS A 27 11.04 -24.57 -8.95
N ILE A 28 11.91 -23.87 -9.69
CA ILE A 28 12.45 -22.57 -9.27
C ILE A 28 11.35 -21.49 -9.30
N SER A 29 10.41 -21.58 -10.25
CA SER A 29 9.26 -20.69 -10.37
C SER A 29 8.02 -21.14 -9.58
N ARG A 30 8.05 -22.30 -8.93
CA ARG A 30 6.93 -22.83 -8.14
C ARG A 30 6.90 -22.05 -6.84
N PHE A 31 5.93 -21.13 -6.78
CA PHE A 31 5.52 -20.47 -5.56
C PHE A 31 5.43 -21.48 -4.39
N GLY A 32 6.11 -21.21 -3.27
CA GLY A 32 6.00 -22.04 -2.06
C GLY A 32 7.29 -22.25 -1.26
N LEU A 33 7.15 -22.92 -0.11
CA LEU A 33 8.25 -23.28 0.78
C LEU A 33 9.32 -24.12 0.06
N GLU A 34 8.91 -24.91 -0.93
CA GLU A 34 9.77 -25.84 -1.69
C GLU A 34 10.96 -25.13 -2.34
N ARG A 35 10.81 -23.85 -2.74
CA ARG A 35 11.89 -23.01 -3.29
C ARG A 35 13.06 -22.83 -2.32
N PHE A 36 12.78 -22.77 -1.02
CA PHE A 36 13.78 -22.55 0.03
C PHE A 36 14.21 -23.85 0.71
N SER A 37 13.73 -24.99 0.25
CA SER A 37 13.97 -26.30 0.88
C SER A 37 15.45 -26.66 1.06
N LYS A 38 16.33 -26.11 0.21
CA LYS A 38 17.78 -26.34 0.25
C LYS A 38 18.55 -25.31 1.06
N ASP A 39 17.91 -24.23 1.50
CA ASP A 39 18.55 -23.12 2.22
C ASP A 39 17.88 -22.91 3.58
N ASN A 40 18.45 -23.57 4.60
CA ASN A 40 17.97 -23.47 5.98
C ASN A 40 18.12 -22.05 6.55
N ALA A 41 19.06 -21.24 6.06
CA ALA A 41 19.18 -19.86 6.50
C ALA A 41 18.00 -19.03 6.02
N LEU A 42 17.57 -19.22 4.77
CA LEU A 42 16.37 -18.59 4.24
C LEU A 42 15.09 -19.14 4.88
N VAL A 43 14.98 -20.45 5.12
CA VAL A 43 13.83 -21.02 5.85
C VAL A 43 13.73 -20.41 7.24
N ARG A 44 14.86 -20.32 7.96
CA ARG A 44 14.90 -19.66 9.26
C ARG A 44 14.52 -18.20 9.14
N PHE A 45 15.09 -17.46 8.20
CA PHE A 45 14.80 -16.05 7.99
C PHE A 45 13.31 -15.79 7.74
N TYR A 46 12.69 -16.57 6.86
CA TYR A 46 11.29 -16.39 6.46
C TYR A 46 10.29 -16.92 7.47
N THR A 47 10.54 -18.08 8.07
CA THR A 47 9.50 -18.79 8.86
C THR A 47 9.77 -18.78 10.36
N GLY A 48 11.02 -18.56 10.77
CA GLY A 48 11.45 -18.73 12.16
C GLY A 48 11.89 -20.15 12.51
N PHE A 49 11.56 -21.16 11.70
CA PHE A 49 11.95 -22.55 11.94
C PHE A 49 13.44 -22.78 11.64
N PRO A 50 14.15 -23.59 12.44
CA PRO A 50 15.59 -23.81 12.25
C PRO A 50 15.96 -24.39 10.88
N THR A 51 15.15 -25.30 10.35
CA THR A 51 15.36 -25.95 9.05
C THR A 51 14.05 -26.23 8.33
N TYR A 52 14.13 -26.55 7.04
CA TYR A 52 13.00 -27.03 6.25
C TYR A 52 12.30 -28.23 6.89
N ASP A 53 13.07 -29.17 7.43
CA ASP A 53 12.52 -30.39 8.06
C ASP A 53 11.73 -30.07 9.33
N HIS A 54 12.19 -29.10 10.14
CA HIS A 54 11.43 -28.64 11.31
C HIS A 54 10.10 -28.01 10.88
N PHE A 55 10.11 -27.19 9.83
CA PHE A 55 8.89 -26.62 9.27
C PHE A 55 7.95 -27.73 8.78
N LYS A 56 8.47 -28.74 8.06
CA LYS A 56 7.69 -29.87 7.57
C LYS A 56 7.09 -30.72 8.69
N LEU A 57 7.87 -31.01 9.73
CA LEU A 57 7.40 -31.74 10.91
C LEU A 57 6.24 -31.00 11.58
N PHE A 58 6.36 -29.68 11.73
CA PHE A 58 5.28 -28.85 12.24
C PHE A 58 4.06 -28.87 11.32
N PHE A 59 4.25 -28.75 10.00
CA PHE A 59 3.16 -28.82 9.04
C PHE A 59 2.41 -30.16 9.12
N GLU A 60 3.11 -31.29 9.15
CA GLU A 60 2.47 -32.62 9.26
C GLU A 60 1.69 -32.78 10.56
N LEU A 61 2.15 -32.15 11.65
CA LEU A 61 1.42 -32.13 12.92
C LEU A 61 0.07 -31.38 12.81
N VAL A 62 0.03 -30.23 12.13
CA VAL A 62 -1.17 -29.37 12.06
C VAL A 62 -2.07 -29.65 10.86
N LYS A 63 -1.57 -30.38 9.87
CA LYS A 63 -2.27 -30.68 8.61
C LYS A 63 -3.65 -31.31 8.81
N PRO A 64 -3.87 -32.33 9.69
CA PRO A 64 -5.19 -32.92 9.88
C PRO A 64 -6.24 -31.90 10.37
N THR A 65 -5.81 -30.95 11.20
CA THR A 65 -6.67 -29.85 11.68
C THR A 65 -6.92 -28.83 10.58
N ALA A 66 -5.90 -28.48 9.80
CA ALA A 66 -6.04 -27.52 8.69
C ALA A 66 -6.99 -28.03 7.59
N GLU A 67 -7.01 -29.34 7.33
CA GLU A 67 -7.89 -29.97 6.33
C GLU A 67 -9.36 -30.03 6.77
N THR A 68 -9.63 -30.00 8.08
CA THR A 68 -10.97 -30.09 8.67
C THR A 68 -11.49 -28.75 9.21
N MET A 69 -10.71 -27.68 9.03
CA MET A 69 -11.03 -26.37 9.59
C MET A 69 -12.25 -25.75 8.91
N VAL A 70 -13.18 -25.26 9.74
CA VAL A 70 -14.36 -24.54 9.28
C VAL A 70 -13.96 -23.11 8.90
N TYR A 71 -14.34 -22.67 7.70
CA TYR A 71 -14.02 -21.34 7.21
C TYR A 71 -15.15 -20.36 7.49
N VAL A 72 -14.82 -19.24 8.13
CA VAL A 72 -15.78 -18.17 8.46
C VAL A 72 -15.58 -17.01 7.50
N TYR A 73 -16.62 -16.65 6.77
CA TYR A 73 -16.67 -15.49 5.88
C TYR A 73 -17.72 -14.50 6.35
N ALA A 74 -17.63 -13.25 5.89
CA ALA A 74 -18.68 -12.25 6.12
C ALA A 74 -20.05 -12.71 5.59
N SER A 75 -20.07 -13.60 4.59
CA SER A 75 -21.27 -14.21 4.01
C SER A 75 -21.77 -15.46 4.74
N GLY A 76 -21.12 -15.90 5.82
CA GLY A 76 -21.50 -17.09 6.60
C GLY A 76 -20.38 -18.12 6.77
N ILE A 77 -20.73 -19.25 7.37
CA ILE A 77 -19.80 -20.34 7.70
C ILE A 77 -19.82 -21.40 6.58
N GLY A 78 -18.66 -21.70 6.01
CA GLY A 78 -18.45 -22.77 5.04
C GLY A 78 -17.70 -23.94 5.66
N ALA A 79 -18.26 -25.14 5.59
CA ALA A 79 -17.63 -26.37 6.10
C ALA A 79 -16.46 -26.86 5.23
N ASN A 80 -16.34 -26.37 3.99
CA ASN A 80 -15.36 -26.85 3.02
C ASN A 80 -14.43 -25.73 2.56
N ARG A 81 -13.17 -26.11 2.31
CA ARG A 81 -12.17 -25.25 1.69
C ARG A 81 -12.67 -24.74 0.32
N PRO A 82 -12.58 -23.43 0.02
CA PRO A 82 -13.01 -22.91 -1.27
C PRO A 82 -12.20 -23.53 -2.42
N GLY A 83 -12.89 -24.18 -3.36
CA GLY A 83 -12.25 -24.87 -4.50
C GLY A 83 -11.49 -23.96 -5.47
N VAL A 84 -11.60 -22.63 -5.31
CA VAL A 84 -10.96 -21.63 -6.18
C VAL A 84 -9.51 -21.31 -5.75
N ARG A 85 -9.06 -21.77 -4.57
CA ARG A 85 -7.67 -21.55 -4.14
C ARG A 85 -6.71 -22.53 -4.83
N LYS A 86 -5.88 -22.03 -5.74
CA LYS A 86 -4.81 -22.79 -6.43
C LYS A 86 -3.64 -23.24 -5.54
N MET A 87 -3.60 -22.84 -4.27
CA MET A 87 -2.41 -22.91 -3.42
C MET A 87 -2.41 -24.12 -2.46
N GLN A 88 -1.25 -24.66 -2.09
CA GLN A 88 -1.18 -25.79 -1.14
C GLN A 88 -1.22 -25.30 0.32
N LEU A 89 -1.76 -26.11 1.25
CA LEU A 89 -1.86 -25.75 2.68
C LEU A 89 -0.49 -25.48 3.32
N ILE A 90 0.55 -26.21 2.90
CA ILE A 90 1.92 -25.99 3.38
C ILE A 90 2.45 -24.61 2.98
N ASP A 91 2.06 -24.13 1.80
CA ASP A 91 2.42 -22.80 1.35
C ASP A 91 1.57 -21.74 2.06
N GLU A 92 0.31 -22.02 2.39
CA GLU A 92 -0.54 -21.11 3.17
C GLU A 92 0.05 -20.90 4.57
N LEU A 93 0.53 -21.99 5.18
CA LEU A 93 1.23 -21.93 6.45
C LEU A 93 2.57 -21.18 6.34
N PHE A 94 3.34 -21.42 5.27
CA PHE A 94 4.60 -20.73 5.03
C PHE A 94 4.37 -19.21 4.92
N LEU A 95 3.37 -18.83 4.14
CA LEU A 95 2.91 -17.45 3.97
C LEU A 95 2.52 -16.81 5.31
N PHE A 96 1.76 -17.53 6.14
CA PHE A 96 1.40 -17.06 7.47
C PHE A 96 2.63 -16.82 8.35
N CYS A 97 3.59 -17.76 8.39
CA CYS A 97 4.82 -17.61 9.16
C CYS A 97 5.68 -16.43 8.68
N VAL A 98 5.76 -16.21 7.36
CA VAL A 98 6.45 -15.04 6.79
C VAL A 98 5.82 -13.74 7.24
N ARG A 99 4.47 -13.65 7.23
CA ARG A 99 3.77 -12.47 7.72
C ARG A 99 4.03 -12.22 9.20
N LEU A 100 3.96 -13.27 10.03
CA LEU A 100 4.24 -13.16 11.46
C LEU A 100 5.68 -12.72 11.75
N LYS A 101 6.65 -13.24 11.00
CA LYS A 101 8.07 -13.02 11.29
C LYS A 101 8.61 -11.70 10.74
N LEU A 102 8.22 -11.33 9.53
CA LEU A 102 8.79 -10.18 8.82
C LEU A 102 7.85 -8.96 8.84
N GLY A 103 6.60 -9.10 9.29
CA GLY A 103 5.65 -7.99 9.34
C GLY A 103 5.33 -7.39 7.97
N LEU A 104 5.53 -8.16 6.89
CA LEU A 104 5.42 -7.65 5.52
C LEU A 104 3.97 -7.29 5.17
N PHE A 105 3.81 -6.18 4.44
CA PHE A 105 2.58 -5.83 3.76
C PHE A 105 2.27 -6.86 2.66
N GLU A 106 0.99 -7.12 2.41
CA GLU A 106 0.50 -8.09 1.41
C GLU A 106 1.05 -7.84 0.00
N LEU A 107 1.43 -6.59 -0.27
CA LEU A 107 2.10 -6.13 -1.48
C LEU A 107 3.52 -6.67 -1.65
N ASP A 108 4.39 -6.42 -0.67
CA ASP A 108 5.79 -6.85 -0.68
C ASP A 108 5.86 -8.38 -0.71
N PHE A 109 4.93 -8.99 0.00
CA PHE A 109 4.73 -10.41 0.04
C PHE A 109 4.37 -11.01 -1.32
N ALA A 110 3.39 -10.43 -2.01
CA ALA A 110 2.95 -10.98 -3.26
C ALA A 110 3.93 -10.80 -4.41
N GLN A 111 4.70 -9.71 -4.42
CA GLN A 111 5.73 -9.53 -5.43
C GLN A 111 6.95 -10.42 -5.17
N ARG A 112 7.40 -10.57 -3.91
CA ARG A 112 8.54 -11.44 -3.54
C ARG A 112 8.29 -12.92 -3.84
N PHE A 113 7.05 -13.36 -3.70
CA PHE A 113 6.67 -14.73 -4.02
C PHE A 113 5.99 -14.87 -5.39
N SER A 114 5.89 -13.80 -6.18
CA SER A 114 5.19 -13.82 -7.47
C SER A 114 3.74 -14.34 -7.36
N LEU A 115 3.06 -14.01 -6.25
CA LEU A 115 1.63 -14.19 -6.09
C LEU A 115 0.92 -13.19 -6.99
N HIS A 116 -0.11 -13.67 -7.68
CA HIS A 116 -1.10 -12.80 -8.29
C HIS A 116 -1.94 -12.19 -7.17
N VAL A 117 -1.52 -11.05 -6.60
CA VAL A 117 -2.51 -10.16 -5.98
C VAL A 117 -3.50 -9.86 -7.08
N SER A 118 -4.78 -9.87 -6.78
CA SER A 118 -5.75 -9.23 -7.66
C SER A 118 -5.22 -7.80 -7.92
N SER A 119 -4.61 -7.57 -9.09
CA SER A 119 -3.96 -6.31 -9.44
C SER A 119 -4.91 -5.12 -9.27
N SER A 120 -6.21 -5.38 -9.23
CA SER A 120 -7.30 -4.44 -8.94
C SER A 120 -7.17 -3.67 -7.62
N GLN A 121 -6.54 -4.21 -6.57
CA GLN A 121 -6.45 -3.51 -5.27
C GLN A 121 -5.29 -2.51 -5.19
N LEU A 122 -4.34 -2.59 -6.10
CA LEU A 122 -3.08 -1.83 -6.07
C LEU A 122 -2.98 -0.87 -7.24
N TYR A 123 -3.59 -1.29 -8.36
CA TYR A 123 -3.76 -0.51 -9.55
C TYR A 123 -4.76 0.61 -9.28
N SER A 124 -4.25 1.83 -9.20
CA SER A 124 -5.12 2.99 -9.27
C SER A 124 -5.53 3.16 -10.72
N SER A 125 -6.78 2.86 -11.07
CA SER A 125 -7.32 3.11 -12.42
C SER A 125 -7.15 4.57 -12.85
N TYR A 126 -7.12 5.50 -11.88
CA TYR A 126 -6.88 6.92 -12.10
C TYR A 126 -5.42 7.24 -12.52
N LYS A 127 -4.43 6.48 -12.01
CA LYS A 127 -3.00 6.67 -12.31
C LYS A 127 -2.41 5.63 -13.25
N SER A 128 -3.21 4.66 -13.69
CA SER A 128 -2.81 3.54 -14.56
C SER A 128 -1.53 2.83 -14.12
N SER A 129 -1.30 2.71 -12.80
CA SER A 129 -0.12 2.06 -12.23
C SER A 129 -0.38 1.57 -10.80
N THR A 130 0.43 0.62 -10.34
CA THR A 130 0.46 0.16 -8.95
C THR A 130 1.00 1.29 -8.08
N THR A 131 0.17 1.84 -7.21
CA THR A 131 0.52 3.01 -6.40
C THR A 131 0.26 2.75 -4.92
N LEU A 132 0.97 3.51 -4.09
CA LEU A 132 0.67 3.63 -2.66
C LEU A 132 0.03 4.98 -2.41
N LYS A 133 -0.89 5.04 -1.44
CA LYS A 133 -1.62 6.25 -1.08
C LYS A 133 -1.50 6.50 0.42
N GLY A 134 -1.13 7.71 0.78
CA GLY A 134 -1.08 8.18 2.17
C GLY A 134 -1.96 9.40 2.36
N LEU A 135 -2.38 9.62 3.61
CA LEU A 135 -3.13 10.79 4.05
C LEU A 135 -2.24 11.65 4.95
N ILE A 136 -2.19 12.94 4.68
CA ILE A 136 -1.50 13.92 5.52
C ILE A 136 -2.49 14.97 6.02
N GLY A 137 -2.37 15.34 7.30
CA GLY A 137 -3.05 16.49 7.88
C GLY A 137 -2.10 17.67 7.97
N ILE A 138 -2.55 18.85 7.57
CA ILE A 138 -1.76 20.07 7.53
C ILE A 138 -2.53 21.16 8.28
N ALA A 139 -1.87 21.81 9.24
CA ALA A 139 -2.42 22.95 9.94
C ALA A 139 -2.53 24.19 9.02
N PRO A 140 -3.41 25.16 9.31
CA PRO A 140 -3.58 26.37 8.49
C PRO A 140 -2.30 27.19 8.29
N HIS A 141 -1.35 27.11 9.23
CA HIS A 141 -0.04 27.76 9.14
C HIS A 141 1.01 26.97 8.32
N GLY A 142 0.60 25.85 7.73
CA GLY A 142 1.39 25.05 6.80
C GLY A 142 2.14 23.85 7.40
N ALA A 143 2.18 23.69 8.73
CA ALA A 143 2.88 22.53 9.30
C ALA A 143 2.10 21.24 9.08
N ILE A 144 2.80 20.15 8.78
CA ILE A 144 2.24 18.80 8.77
C ILE A 144 2.02 18.35 10.22
N THR A 145 0.77 18.11 10.58
CA THR A 145 0.34 17.71 11.93
C THR A 145 -0.04 16.24 12.02
N PHE A 146 -0.30 15.59 10.88
CA PHE A 146 -0.67 14.19 10.82
C PHE A 146 -0.10 13.52 9.58
N VAL A 147 0.35 12.27 9.73
CA VAL A 147 0.82 11.42 8.63
C VAL A 147 0.30 10.01 8.86
N SER A 148 -0.45 9.46 7.90
CA SER A 148 -0.91 8.08 7.96
C SER A 148 0.17 7.10 7.50
N SER A 149 -0.06 5.81 7.73
CA SER A 149 0.64 4.78 6.95
C SER A 149 0.26 4.86 5.47
N LEU A 150 1.06 4.24 4.61
CA LEU A 150 0.73 4.05 3.20
C LEU A 150 -0.20 2.84 3.04
N TYR A 151 -1.22 3.05 2.23
CA TYR A 151 -2.23 2.06 1.85
C TYR A 151 -2.16 1.79 0.35
N THR A 152 -2.96 0.85 -0.11
CA THR A 152 -3.02 0.51 -1.53
C THR A 152 -3.61 1.67 -2.34
N GLY A 153 -3.14 1.87 -3.58
CA GLY A 153 -3.54 3.00 -4.42
C GLY A 153 -5.01 3.03 -4.83
N SER A 154 -5.72 1.90 -4.71
CA SER A 154 -7.16 1.82 -4.98
C SER A 154 -8.03 2.19 -3.78
N ILE A 155 -7.44 2.49 -2.60
CA ILE A 155 -8.23 2.87 -1.42
C ILE A 155 -8.95 4.21 -1.68
N SER A 156 -10.23 4.26 -1.33
CA SER A 156 -11.02 5.49 -1.43
C SER A 156 -10.58 6.51 -0.38
N ASP A 157 -10.78 7.79 -0.68
CA ASP A 157 -10.50 8.89 0.26
C ASP A 157 -11.29 8.76 1.57
N LYS A 158 -12.52 8.25 1.48
CA LYS A 158 -13.36 7.95 2.63
C LYS A 158 -12.78 6.84 3.50
N GLU A 159 -12.34 5.73 2.89
CA GLU A 159 -11.85 4.57 3.63
C GLU A 159 -10.49 4.85 4.29
N ILE A 160 -9.57 5.56 3.60
CA ILE A 160 -8.29 5.96 4.21
C ILE A 160 -8.52 6.92 5.38
N THR A 161 -9.51 7.83 5.30
CA THR A 161 -9.86 8.71 6.42
C THR A 161 -10.37 7.89 7.62
N ARG A 162 -11.17 6.85 7.37
CA ARG A 162 -11.70 5.97 8.42
C ARG A 162 -10.62 5.15 9.13
N CYS A 163 -9.67 4.58 8.39
CA CYS A 163 -8.69 3.64 8.95
C CYS A 163 -7.33 4.26 9.31
N SER A 164 -7.07 5.52 8.94
CA SER A 164 -5.82 6.22 9.26
C SER A 164 -5.69 6.64 10.72
N GLY A 165 -6.80 6.73 11.46
CA GLY A 165 -6.83 7.22 12.84
C GLY A 165 -6.90 8.75 12.96
N ILE A 166 -6.99 9.50 11.86
CA ILE A 166 -7.12 10.96 11.90
C ILE A 166 -8.40 11.41 12.62
N LEU A 167 -9.49 10.65 12.48
CA LEU A 167 -10.78 10.97 13.11
C LEU A 167 -10.73 10.95 14.63
N ASP A 168 -9.82 10.18 15.23
CA ASP A 168 -9.66 10.09 16.67
C ASP A 168 -8.94 11.32 17.26
N LEU A 169 -8.26 12.09 16.41
CA LEU A 169 -7.56 13.31 16.78
C LEU A 169 -8.41 14.58 16.63
N LEU A 170 -9.55 14.49 15.95
CA LEU A 170 -10.46 15.62 15.74
C LEU A 170 -11.39 15.80 16.94
N GLU A 171 -11.54 17.05 17.36
CA GLU A 171 -12.41 17.46 18.46
C GLU A 171 -13.72 18.09 17.93
N ALA A 172 -14.75 18.12 18.78
CA ALA A 172 -16.00 18.76 18.43
C ALA A 172 -15.78 20.25 18.11
N HIS A 173 -16.43 20.74 17.05
CA HIS A 173 -16.29 22.10 16.51
C HIS A 173 -15.01 22.39 15.72
N ASP A 174 -14.17 21.39 15.46
CA ASP A 174 -13.07 21.54 14.50
C ASP A 174 -13.57 21.83 13.08
N SER A 175 -12.65 22.32 12.25
CA SER A 175 -12.91 22.60 10.84
C SER A 175 -11.85 21.97 9.94
N VAL A 176 -12.29 21.06 9.07
CA VAL A 176 -11.41 20.30 8.16
C VAL A 176 -11.65 20.78 6.74
N MET A 177 -10.58 21.08 6.01
CA MET A 177 -10.64 21.37 4.57
C MET A 177 -10.14 20.16 3.78
N ALA A 178 -10.89 19.74 2.75
CA ALA A 178 -10.52 18.61 1.90
C ALA A 178 -10.77 18.89 0.41
N ASP A 179 -10.08 18.16 -0.46
CA ASP A 179 -10.25 18.28 -1.90
C ASP A 179 -11.62 17.76 -2.37
N LYS A 180 -12.07 18.29 -3.50
CA LYS A 180 -13.33 17.95 -4.15
C LYS A 180 -13.33 16.48 -4.60
N GLY A 181 -13.91 15.62 -3.77
CA GLY A 181 -13.89 14.15 -3.93
C GLY A 181 -13.80 13.40 -2.60
N PHE A 182 -13.42 14.08 -1.52
CA PHE A 182 -13.43 13.54 -0.16
C PHE A 182 -14.86 13.54 0.41
N ASP A 183 -15.62 12.50 0.11
CA ASP A 183 -16.95 12.25 0.70
C ASP A 183 -16.81 11.72 2.14
N ILE A 184 -16.48 12.61 3.07
CA ILE A 184 -16.26 12.32 4.50
C ILE A 184 -17.20 13.09 5.43
N GLU A 185 -18.21 13.77 4.87
CA GLU A 185 -19.15 14.60 5.62
C GLU A 185 -19.92 13.78 6.68
N ASP A 186 -20.30 12.55 6.36
CA ASP A 186 -20.95 11.62 7.27
C ASP A 186 -20.04 11.20 8.44
N LEU A 187 -18.76 10.97 8.17
CA LEU A 187 -17.76 10.64 9.19
C LEU A 187 -17.54 11.81 10.15
N LEU A 188 -17.47 13.04 9.62
CA LEU A 188 -17.23 14.25 10.41
C LEU A 188 -18.47 14.72 11.18
N SER A 189 -19.66 14.58 10.61
CA SER A 189 -20.94 14.94 11.25
C SER A 189 -21.15 14.18 12.55
N SER A 190 -20.72 12.91 12.61
CA SER A 190 -20.79 12.10 13.83
C SER A 190 -20.00 12.68 15.02
N LYS A 191 -19.01 13.54 14.74
CA LYS A 191 -18.13 14.19 15.72
C LYS A 191 -18.37 15.70 15.85
N GLN A 192 -19.42 16.24 15.23
CA GLN A 192 -19.70 17.69 15.20
C GLN A 192 -18.54 18.52 14.60
N VAL A 193 -17.84 17.95 13.60
CA VAL A 193 -16.75 18.61 12.87
C VAL A 193 -17.29 19.18 11.56
N SER A 194 -16.88 20.40 11.21
CA SER A 194 -17.28 21.07 9.96
C SER A 194 -16.36 20.71 8.79
N LEU A 195 -16.93 20.42 7.62
CA LEU A 195 -16.19 20.14 6.39
C LEU A 195 -16.26 21.33 5.44
N ASN A 196 -15.09 21.91 5.12
CA ASN A 196 -14.96 22.97 4.13
C ASN A 196 -14.46 22.39 2.79
N LEU A 197 -15.30 22.44 1.77
CA LEU A 197 -14.93 22.07 0.41
C LEU A 197 -14.65 23.35 -0.42
N PRO A 198 -13.68 23.33 -1.34
CA PRO A 198 -13.46 24.45 -2.24
C PRO A 198 -14.74 24.78 -3.04
N PRO A 199 -15.12 26.07 -3.15
CA PRO A 199 -16.37 26.46 -3.77
C PRO A 199 -16.43 26.08 -5.26
N PHE A 200 -17.64 25.71 -5.71
CA PHE A 200 -17.92 25.39 -7.11
C PHE A 200 -18.32 26.64 -7.90
N LEU A 201 -17.81 26.75 -9.13
CA LEU A 201 -18.17 27.79 -10.11
C LEU A 201 -19.46 27.50 -10.90
N GLN A 202 -20.32 26.56 -10.46
CA GLN A 202 -21.29 25.99 -11.40
C GLN A 202 -22.62 26.70 -11.56
N ASN A 203 -23.04 27.68 -10.74
CA ASN A 203 -24.35 28.34 -10.97
C ASN A 203 -24.58 29.71 -10.29
N GLN A 204 -23.56 30.45 -9.85
CA GLN A 204 -23.77 31.80 -9.31
C GLN A 204 -23.22 32.87 -10.25
N THR A 205 -24.12 33.71 -10.77
CA THR A 205 -23.82 34.81 -11.70
C THR A 205 -23.18 36.04 -11.02
N GLN A 206 -23.14 36.08 -9.68
CA GLN A 206 -22.48 37.14 -8.93
C GLN A 206 -22.18 36.68 -7.49
N PHE A 207 -20.91 36.70 -7.07
CA PHE A 207 -20.52 36.48 -5.67
C PHE A 207 -20.76 37.76 -4.86
N SER A 208 -21.26 37.65 -3.63
CA SER A 208 -21.25 38.78 -2.70
C SER A 208 -19.82 39.08 -2.24
N ALA A 209 -19.55 40.29 -1.74
CA ALA A 209 -18.22 40.65 -1.24
C ALA A 209 -17.73 39.71 -0.11
N GLN A 210 -18.66 39.14 0.66
CA GLN A 210 -18.38 38.21 1.75
C GLN A 210 -18.03 36.82 1.21
N ASP A 211 -18.77 36.32 0.22
CA ASP A 211 -18.48 35.02 -0.44
C ASP A 211 -17.13 35.05 -1.16
N VAL A 212 -16.76 36.20 -1.76
CA VAL A 212 -15.44 36.40 -2.38
C VAL A 212 -14.32 36.32 -1.33
N LEU A 213 -14.53 36.86 -0.13
CA LEU A 213 -13.52 36.85 0.93
C LEU A 213 -13.32 35.44 1.50
N GLU A 214 -14.40 34.70 1.74
CA GLU A 214 -14.34 33.30 2.19
C GLU A 214 -13.69 32.40 1.13
N THR A 215 -14.08 32.57 -0.13
CA THR A 215 -13.45 31.86 -1.26
C THR A 215 -11.96 32.15 -1.37
N LYS A 216 -11.54 33.40 -1.21
CA LYS A 216 -10.11 33.79 -1.18
C LYS A 216 -9.37 33.15 -0.02
N THR A 217 -10.01 33.05 1.14
CA THR A 217 -9.42 32.46 2.35
C THR A 217 -9.20 30.96 2.17
N ILE A 218 -10.22 30.24 1.69
CA ILE A 218 -10.13 28.81 1.36
C ILE A 218 -9.06 28.56 0.29
N ALA A 219 -9.02 29.38 -0.76
CA ALA A 219 -8.00 29.28 -1.80
C ALA A 219 -6.58 29.50 -1.24
N LYS A 220 -6.39 30.45 -0.32
CA LYS A 220 -5.10 30.72 0.34
C LYS A 220 -4.63 29.50 1.15
N VAL A 221 -5.52 28.87 1.93
CA VAL A 221 -5.19 27.67 2.70
C VAL A 221 -4.88 26.49 1.78
N ARG A 222 -5.63 26.32 0.68
CA ARG A 222 -5.37 25.26 -0.32
C ARG A 222 -3.97 25.39 -0.95
N ILE A 223 -3.51 26.61 -1.21
CA ILE A 223 -2.14 26.84 -1.69
C ILE A 223 -1.10 26.32 -0.69
N HIS A 224 -1.34 26.43 0.62
CA HIS A 224 -0.43 25.90 1.63
C HIS A 224 -0.35 24.36 1.59
N VAL A 225 -1.47 23.68 1.36
CA VAL A 225 -1.53 22.23 1.16
C VAL A 225 -0.68 21.81 -0.04
N GLU A 226 -0.88 22.46 -1.20
CA GLU A 226 -0.11 22.15 -2.41
C GLU A 226 1.40 22.39 -2.23
N ARG A 227 1.78 23.46 -1.52
CA ARG A 227 3.18 23.77 -1.21
C ARG A 227 3.82 22.74 -0.28
N ALA A 228 3.10 22.29 0.75
CA ALA A 228 3.60 21.24 1.65
C ALA A 228 3.79 19.92 0.89
N ILE A 229 2.82 19.51 0.07
CA ILE A 229 2.93 18.33 -0.79
C ILE A 229 4.12 18.45 -1.75
N ARG A 230 4.35 19.64 -2.32
CA ARG A 230 5.50 19.90 -3.18
C ARG A 230 6.82 19.70 -2.43
N ARG A 231 6.97 20.22 -1.20
CA ARG A 231 8.19 20.02 -0.40
C ARG A 231 8.47 18.54 -0.10
N ILE A 232 7.42 17.74 0.14
CA ILE A 232 7.59 16.29 0.29
C ILE A 232 8.18 15.68 -1.00
N LYS A 233 7.71 16.14 -2.17
CA LYS A 233 8.20 15.66 -3.48
C LYS A 233 9.63 16.11 -3.79
N GLU A 234 10.08 17.25 -3.24
CA GLU A 234 11.45 17.76 -3.42
C GLU A 234 12.53 16.87 -2.78
N PHE A 235 12.17 15.92 -1.91
CA PHE A 235 13.12 14.91 -1.44
C PHE A 235 13.47 13.85 -2.49
N HIS A 236 12.72 13.78 -3.59
CA HIS A 236 12.93 12.85 -4.70
C HIS A 236 12.96 11.36 -4.30
N ILE A 237 12.42 11.02 -3.12
CA ILE A 237 12.36 9.64 -2.57
C ILE A 237 11.37 8.77 -3.38
N PHE A 238 10.34 9.39 -3.96
CA PHE A 238 9.23 8.71 -4.66
C PHE A 238 9.07 9.14 -6.12
N ASP A 239 10.13 9.71 -6.71
CA ASP A 239 10.11 10.17 -8.11
C ASP A 239 10.15 9.04 -9.14
N SER A 240 10.58 7.86 -8.69
CA SER A 240 10.70 6.65 -9.49
C SER A 240 10.07 5.47 -8.76
N ASP A 241 9.90 4.36 -9.47
CA ASP A 241 9.35 3.13 -8.91
C ASP A 241 10.13 2.71 -7.66
N ILE A 242 9.40 2.52 -6.56
CA ILE A 242 10.00 2.17 -5.27
C ILE A 242 10.63 0.78 -5.37
N SER A 243 11.95 0.71 -5.16
CA SER A 243 12.66 -0.56 -5.12
C SER A 243 12.13 -1.46 -4.00
N LEU A 244 12.01 -2.76 -4.27
CA LEU A 244 11.53 -3.77 -3.32
C LEU A 244 12.36 -3.86 -2.03
N SER A 245 13.62 -3.46 -2.10
CA SER A 245 14.51 -3.37 -0.93
C SER A 245 14.03 -2.32 0.08
N ILE A 246 13.35 -1.28 -0.40
CA ILE A 246 12.90 -0.13 0.38
C ILE A 246 11.43 -0.30 0.82
N LEU A 247 10.66 -1.18 0.16
CA LEU A 247 9.24 -1.38 0.41
C LEU A 247 8.92 -1.76 1.87
N GLY A 248 9.80 -2.52 2.53
CA GLY A 248 9.64 -2.87 3.95
C GLY A 248 9.81 -1.70 4.93
N SER A 249 10.47 -0.61 4.49
CA SER A 249 10.69 0.62 5.27
C SER A 249 9.98 1.84 4.67
N VAL A 250 9.09 1.63 3.69
CA VAL A 250 8.50 2.71 2.90
C VAL A 250 7.64 3.64 3.75
N ASN A 251 6.92 3.09 4.74
CA ASN A 251 6.11 3.88 5.67
C ASN A 251 6.97 4.79 6.54
N GLN A 252 8.11 4.27 7.03
CA GLN A 252 9.04 5.04 7.85
C GLN A 252 9.68 6.16 7.01
N LEU A 253 10.12 5.86 5.79
CA LEU A 253 10.69 6.87 4.89
C LEU A 253 9.68 7.94 4.52
N TYR A 254 8.45 7.55 4.18
CA TYR A 254 7.35 8.47 3.92
C TYR A 254 7.08 9.38 5.12
N THR A 255 6.95 8.79 6.31
CA THR A 255 6.69 9.53 7.55
C THR A 255 7.81 10.51 7.86
N VAL A 256 9.06 10.08 7.78
CA VAL A 256 10.23 10.94 8.02
C VAL A 256 10.29 12.07 6.99
N ALA A 257 10.06 11.79 5.71
CA ALA A 257 10.03 12.81 4.66
C ALA A 257 8.96 13.87 4.94
N CYS A 258 7.76 13.46 5.32
CA CYS A 258 6.70 14.38 5.73
C CYS A 258 7.14 15.24 6.92
N LEU A 259 7.63 14.64 8.00
CA LEU A 259 8.01 15.38 9.21
C LEU A 259 9.21 16.33 8.96
N LEU A 260 10.17 15.95 8.11
CA LEU A 260 11.30 16.81 7.75
C LEU A 260 10.88 18.10 7.05
N THR A 261 9.75 18.11 6.32
CA THR A 261 9.26 19.34 5.67
C THR A 261 8.94 20.46 6.67
N ASN A 262 8.59 20.12 7.91
CA ASN A 262 8.33 21.09 8.97
C ASN A 262 9.60 21.86 9.38
N PHE A 263 10.79 21.31 9.12
CA PHE A 263 12.08 21.92 9.48
C PHE A 263 12.72 22.73 8.33
N GLN A 264 12.13 22.75 7.13
CA GLN A 264 12.65 23.45 5.96
C GLN A 264 12.32 24.97 5.94
N GLY A 265 12.04 25.55 7.10
CA GLY A 265 11.61 26.95 7.25
C GLY A 265 10.13 27.19 6.95
N ALA A 266 9.61 28.36 7.31
CA ALA A 266 8.18 28.65 7.23
C ALA A 266 7.65 28.53 5.78
N LEU A 267 6.49 27.90 5.61
CA LEU A 267 5.76 27.82 4.33
C LEU A 267 5.06 29.14 3.99
N ILE A 268 4.87 29.97 5.00
CA ILE A 268 4.30 31.31 4.96
C ILE A 268 5.46 32.25 5.28
N LYS A 269 5.78 33.15 4.36
CA LYS A 269 6.57 34.33 4.72
C LYS A 269 5.59 35.31 5.34
N ASP A 270 5.81 35.68 6.58
CA ASP A 270 5.14 36.85 7.14
C ASP A 270 5.62 38.04 6.32
N THR A 271 4.73 38.59 5.50
CA THR A 271 4.93 39.92 4.93
C THR A 271 4.63 40.91 6.04
N ASP A 272 5.60 41.12 6.91
CA ASP A 272 5.72 42.33 7.70
C ASP A 272 7.18 42.82 7.60
N ASP A 273 7.31 44.14 7.42
CA ASP A 273 8.52 44.96 7.31
C ASP A 273 9.18 45.11 5.92
N SER A 274 8.59 45.94 5.05
CA SER A 274 9.21 47.22 4.64
C SER A 274 8.33 48.00 3.64
N ASP A 275 7.26 48.63 4.13
CA ASP A 275 6.59 49.74 3.42
C ASP A 275 6.28 50.84 4.45
N THR A 276 7.32 51.46 5.00
CA THR A 276 7.25 52.82 5.58
C THR A 276 8.66 53.34 5.88
N THR A 277 9.21 54.09 4.93
CA THR A 277 9.88 55.40 5.06
C THR A 277 10.91 55.56 3.95
N ASN A 278 10.55 56.29 2.90
CA ASN A 278 11.42 57.23 2.22
C ASN A 278 10.53 58.32 1.63
N ASN A 279 10.39 59.39 2.42
CA ASN A 279 10.02 60.71 1.98
C ASN A 279 11.22 61.61 2.27
#